data_AF-A0A2P2C3S3-F1
#
_entry.id   AF-A0A2P2C3S3-F1
#
_cell.length_a   1.000
_cell.length_b   1.000
_cell.length_c   1.000
_cell.angle_alpha   90.00
_cell.angle_beta   90.00
_cell.angle_gamma   90.00
#
_symmetry.space_group_name_H-M   'P 1'
#
loop_
_entity.id
_entity.type
_entity.pdbx_description
1 polymer ?
#
loop_
_entity_poly.entity_id
_entity_poly.type
_entity_poly.pdbx_seq_one_letter_code
_entity_poly.pdbx_strand_id
1 'polypeptide(L)'
;MTSWEDVRAQLERELLTLDDGEFVVLGEPEPARPPARGLLRRRPAPEPTRYVQLRRDGDHWYAECVGATSFGGDWDVDEATHQRLRDLGWLVPGEEDASGTQPSYPNYWTVLPRAEADRAVTICSEALALLGADPTTLEWRRDA
;
A
#
# COMPACT_ATOMS: atom_id res chain seq x y z
N MET A 1 14.61 -18.01 -2.44
CA MET A 1 14.19 -16.67 -2.91
C MET A 1 12.72 -16.55 -2.62
N THR A 2 12.30 -15.43 -2.04
CA THR A 2 10.89 -15.14 -1.77
C THR A 2 10.13 -14.97 -3.09
N SER A 3 9.01 -15.68 -3.23
CA SER A 3 8.09 -15.57 -4.36
C SER A 3 6.84 -14.77 -3.98
N TRP A 4 6.01 -14.42 -4.96
CA TRP A 4 4.69 -13.84 -4.70
C TRP A 4 3.75 -14.78 -3.94
N GLU A 5 3.97 -16.10 -4.00
CA GLU A 5 3.25 -17.06 -3.18
C GLU A 5 3.66 -16.95 -1.69
N ASP A 6 4.96 -16.80 -1.43
CA ASP A 6 5.47 -16.58 -0.06
C ASP A 6 4.96 -15.26 0.53
N VAL A 7 4.89 -14.20 -0.30
CA VAL A 7 4.32 -12.90 0.09
C VAL A 7 2.85 -13.04 0.47
N ARG A 8 2.03 -13.73 -0.34
CA ARG A 8 0.62 -13.97 -0.05
C ARG A 8 0.42 -14.78 1.23
N ALA A 9 1.17 -15.86 1.40
CA ALA A 9 1.11 -16.70 2.60
C ALA A 9 1.58 -15.97 3.87
N GLN A 10 2.50 -14.99 3.76
CA GLN A 10 2.83 -14.13 4.89
C GLN A 10 1.70 -13.12 5.16
N LEU A 11 1.17 -12.43 4.15
CA LEU A 11 0.04 -11.51 4.31
C LEU A 11 -1.17 -12.19 4.98
N GLU A 12 -1.52 -13.41 4.57
CA GLU A 12 -2.57 -14.21 5.22
C GLU A 12 -2.32 -14.38 6.72
N ARG A 13 -1.09 -14.75 7.10
CA ARG A 13 -0.69 -14.89 8.51
C ARG A 13 -0.75 -13.56 9.26
N GLU A 14 -0.36 -12.47 8.63
CA GLU A 14 -0.45 -11.13 9.21
C GLU A 14 -1.91 -10.78 9.53
N LEU A 15 -2.81 -10.92 8.55
CA LEU A 15 -4.25 -10.61 8.69
C LEU A 15 -4.94 -11.42 9.79
N LEU A 16 -4.53 -12.68 10.01
CA LEU A 16 -5.07 -13.52 11.08
C LEU A 16 -4.75 -12.99 12.49
N THR A 17 -3.69 -12.19 12.62
CA THR A 17 -3.15 -11.74 13.92
C THR A 17 -3.25 -10.24 14.13
N LEU A 18 -3.77 -9.50 13.15
CA LEU A 18 -3.98 -8.06 13.25
C LEU A 18 -5.14 -7.75 14.20
N ASP A 19 -4.85 -6.99 15.25
CA ASP A 19 -5.86 -6.43 16.13
C ASP A 19 -6.57 -5.23 15.48
N ASP A 20 -7.70 -4.84 16.06
CA ASP A 20 -8.47 -3.71 15.55
C ASP A 20 -7.69 -2.39 15.66
N GLY A 21 -7.62 -1.62 14.58
CA GLY A 21 -6.82 -0.40 14.46
C GLY A 21 -5.35 -0.63 14.07
N GLU A 22 -4.82 -1.84 14.22
CA GLU A 22 -3.45 -2.15 13.81
C GLU A 22 -3.34 -2.25 12.29
N PHE A 23 -2.14 -2.00 11.78
CA PHE A 23 -1.84 -2.15 10.37
C PHE A 23 -0.53 -2.87 10.09
N VAL A 24 -0.52 -3.57 8.95
CA VAL A 24 0.68 -4.12 8.33
C VAL A 24 1.00 -3.32 7.08
N VAL A 25 2.27 -2.94 6.93
CA VAL A 25 2.83 -2.32 5.73
C VAL A 25 3.77 -3.32 5.10
N LEU A 26 3.62 -3.51 3.79
CA LEU A 26 4.54 -4.26 2.96
C LEU A 26 5.02 -3.34 1.84
N GLY A 27 6.32 -3.11 1.76
CA GLY A 27 6.86 -2.20 0.76
C GLY A 27 8.35 -2.31 0.57
N GLU A 28 8.87 -1.55 -0.38
CA GLU A 28 10.31 -1.41 -0.59
C GLU A 28 10.97 -0.74 0.62
N PRO A 29 12.24 -1.06 0.91
CA PRO A 29 12.99 -0.46 2.01
C PRO A 29 13.04 1.06 1.86
N GLU A 30 12.83 1.80 2.96
CA GLU A 30 12.90 3.26 2.93
C GLU A 30 14.33 3.71 2.56
N PRO A 31 14.52 4.51 1.50
CA PRO A 31 15.83 4.97 1.10
C PRO A 31 16.45 5.84 2.19
N ALA A 32 17.75 5.70 2.38
CA ALA A 32 18.49 6.44 3.39
C ALA A 32 18.31 7.95 3.17
N ARG A 33 17.71 8.63 4.16
CA ARG A 33 17.46 10.08 4.04
C ARG A 33 18.78 10.84 3.94
N PRO A 34 18.98 11.67 2.91
CA PRO A 34 20.18 12.47 2.78
C PRO A 34 20.39 13.35 4.02
N PRO A 35 21.65 13.57 4.45
CA PRO A 35 21.95 14.40 5.60
C PRO A 35 21.50 15.84 5.36
N ALA A 36 21.00 16.50 6.41
CA ALA A 36 20.64 17.91 6.33
C ALA A 36 21.88 18.74 5.96
N ARG A 37 21.81 19.53 4.87
CA ARG A 37 22.91 20.40 4.43
C ARG A 37 22.68 21.84 4.89
N GLY A 38 23.45 22.28 5.89
CA GLY A 38 23.51 23.68 6.34
C GLY A 38 22.53 24.03 7.49
N LEU A 39 22.84 25.09 8.22
CA LEU A 39 22.20 25.51 9.49
C LEU A 39 20.73 25.96 9.38
N LEU A 40 20.17 26.09 8.18
CA LEU A 40 18.81 26.64 7.94
C LEU A 40 18.01 25.92 6.83
N ARG A 41 18.41 24.72 6.37
CA ARG A 41 17.72 24.06 5.24
C ARG A 41 16.87 22.87 5.66
N ARG A 42 15.65 22.82 5.09
CA ARG A 42 14.74 21.67 5.15
C ARG A 42 15.44 20.42 4.61
N ARG A 43 15.23 19.29 5.30
CA ARG A 43 15.67 17.98 4.84
C ARG A 43 14.95 17.66 3.52
N PRO A 44 15.64 17.11 2.50
CA PRO A 44 14.96 16.64 1.29
C PRO A 44 13.89 15.61 1.65
N ALA A 45 12.79 15.60 0.88
CA ALA A 45 11.83 14.50 0.96
C ALA A 45 12.54 13.17 0.63
N PRO A 46 12.16 12.06 1.28
CA PRO A 46 12.65 10.75 0.88
C PRO A 46 12.25 10.47 -0.57
N GLU A 47 13.03 9.62 -1.24
CA GLU A 47 12.61 9.09 -2.55
C GLU A 47 11.37 8.22 -2.34
N PRO A 48 10.40 8.25 -3.27
CA PRO A 48 9.18 7.47 -3.15
C PRO A 48 9.49 5.97 -3.24
N THR A 49 8.74 5.18 -2.47
CA THR A 49 8.83 3.71 -2.46
C THR A 49 7.47 3.09 -2.73
N ARG A 50 7.47 1.91 -3.35
CA ARG A 50 6.24 1.13 -3.55
C ARG A 50 5.84 0.46 -2.26
N TYR A 51 4.58 0.56 -1.90
CA TYR A 51 4.03 -0.12 -0.74
C TYR A 51 2.55 -0.40 -0.89
N VAL A 52 2.09 -1.33 -0.05
CA VAL A 52 0.70 -1.51 0.35
C VAL A 52 0.62 -1.45 1.86
N GLN A 53 -0.47 -0.90 2.38
CA GLN A 53 -0.81 -0.89 3.79
C GLN A 53 -2.19 -1.49 3.95
N LEU A 54 -2.35 -2.36 4.94
CA LEU A 54 -3.61 -3.00 5.31
C LEU A 54 -3.86 -2.73 6.79
N ARG A 55 -5.02 -2.16 7.12
CA ARG A 55 -5.49 -1.92 8.48
C ARG A 55 -6.76 -2.70 8.74
N ARG A 56 -6.92 -3.20 9.96
CA ARG A 56 -8.18 -3.74 10.44
C ARG A 56 -9.05 -2.62 11.00
N ASP A 57 -10.26 -2.46 10.46
CA ASP A 57 -11.26 -1.49 10.91
C ASP A 57 -12.57 -2.21 11.27
N GLY A 58 -12.63 -2.75 12.48
CA GLY A 58 -13.72 -3.56 12.98
C GLY A 58 -13.96 -4.81 12.13
N ASP A 59 -15.06 -4.76 11.36
CA ASP A 59 -15.49 -5.80 10.43
C ASP A 59 -15.06 -5.54 8.97
N HIS A 60 -14.08 -4.65 8.76
CA HIS A 60 -13.54 -4.33 7.45
C HIS A 60 -12.01 -4.40 7.42
N TRP A 61 -11.48 -4.61 6.23
CA TRP A 61 -10.10 -4.35 5.85
C TRP A 61 -10.05 -3.03 5.10
N TYR A 62 -9.32 -2.05 5.62
CA TYR A 62 -8.94 -0.87 4.85
C TYR A 62 -7.58 -1.14 4.22
N ALA A 63 -7.44 -0.89 2.92
CA ALA A 63 -6.18 -1.03 2.21
C ALA A 63 -5.85 0.24 1.44
N GLU A 64 -4.57 0.60 1.39
CA GLU A 64 -4.05 1.63 0.50
C GLU A 64 -2.75 1.19 -0.17
N CYS A 65 -2.48 1.73 -1.36
CA CYS A 65 -1.22 1.56 -2.06
C CYS A 65 -0.79 2.85 -2.76
N VAL A 66 0.51 2.97 -3.03
CA VAL A 66 1.12 4.21 -3.57
C VAL A 66 0.36 4.73 -4.81
N GLY A 67 0.04 6.03 -4.80
CA GLY A 67 -0.70 6.67 -5.88
C GLY A 67 0.12 7.17 -7.07
N ALA A 68 -0.58 7.57 -8.13
CA ALA A 68 0.03 8.06 -9.38
C ALA A 68 0.30 9.57 -9.38
N THR A 69 1.37 10.01 -10.06
CA THR A 69 1.76 11.42 -10.32
C THR A 69 0.63 12.28 -10.89
N SER A 70 -0.15 11.74 -11.83
CA SER A 70 -1.31 12.43 -12.41
C SER A 70 -2.44 12.69 -11.42
N PHE A 71 -2.48 11.97 -10.30
CA PHE A 71 -3.50 12.09 -9.25
C PHE A 71 -2.92 12.54 -7.90
N GLY A 72 -1.70 13.11 -7.92
CA GLY A 72 -1.03 13.71 -6.76
C GLY A 72 0.00 12.84 -6.05
N GLY A 73 0.18 11.58 -6.46
CA GLY A 73 1.20 10.68 -5.93
C GLY A 73 2.61 11.03 -6.42
N ASP A 74 3.64 10.40 -5.84
CA ASP A 74 5.03 10.58 -6.26
C ASP A 74 5.48 9.54 -7.31
N TRP A 75 4.57 8.66 -7.76
CA TRP A 75 4.89 7.54 -8.66
C TRP A 75 4.29 7.69 -10.06
N ASP A 76 5.10 7.55 -11.11
CA ASP A 76 4.60 7.54 -12.48
C ASP A 76 3.98 6.17 -12.81
N VAL A 77 2.65 6.10 -12.77
CA VAL A 77 1.88 4.89 -13.09
C VAL A 77 1.28 5.09 -14.48
N ASP A 78 1.64 4.22 -15.43
CA ASP A 78 1.07 4.26 -16.76
C ASP A 78 -0.43 3.91 -16.78
N GLU A 79 -1.13 4.32 -17.84
CA GLU A 79 -2.58 4.14 -17.98
C GLU A 79 -3.01 2.66 -17.91
N ALA A 80 -2.19 1.75 -18.44
CA ALA A 80 -2.49 0.33 -18.45
C ALA A 80 -2.46 -0.26 -17.03
N THR A 81 -1.46 0.14 -16.23
CA THR A 81 -1.31 -0.23 -14.83
C THR A 81 -2.40 0.41 -13.98
N HIS A 82 -2.72 1.68 -14.25
CA HIS A 82 -3.84 2.38 -13.62
C HIS A 82 -5.15 1.62 -13.80
N GLN A 83 -5.51 1.30 -15.04
CA GLN A 83 -6.75 0.58 -15.32
C GLN A 83 -6.78 -0.80 -14.66
N ARG A 84 -5.65 -1.51 -14.60
CA ARG A 84 -5.57 -2.80 -13.91
C ARG A 84 -5.76 -2.67 -12.39
N LEU A 85 -5.24 -1.62 -11.76
CA LEU A 85 -5.51 -1.34 -10.35
C LEU A 85 -7.01 -1.07 -10.14
N ARG A 86 -7.64 -0.28 -11.03
CA ARG A 86 -9.09 -0.04 -10.98
C ARG A 86 -9.88 -1.36 -11.09
N ASP A 87 -9.51 -2.23 -12.02
CA ASP A 87 -10.19 -3.52 -12.25
C ASP A 87 -10.06 -4.48 -11.04
N LEU A 88 -8.99 -4.36 -10.24
CA LEU A 88 -8.84 -5.09 -8.98
C LEU A 88 -9.78 -4.60 -7.87
N GLY A 89 -10.28 -3.37 -7.98
CA GLY A 89 -11.16 -2.71 -7.02
C GLY A 89 -10.52 -1.54 -6.25
N TRP A 90 -9.39 -1.02 -6.73
CA TRP A 90 -8.74 0.14 -6.12
C TRP A 90 -9.42 1.44 -6.55
N LEU A 91 -9.83 2.25 -5.58
CA LEU A 91 -10.35 3.61 -5.74
C LEU A 91 -9.21 4.60 -5.94
N VAL A 92 -9.45 5.64 -6.73
CA VAL A 92 -8.46 6.72 -6.93
C VAL A 92 -8.64 7.81 -5.85
N PRO A 93 -7.63 8.66 -5.63
CA PRO A 93 -7.78 9.82 -4.75
C PRO A 93 -8.97 10.69 -5.16
N GLY A 94 -9.82 11.04 -4.19
CA GLY A 94 -11.02 11.86 -4.41
C GLY A 94 -12.27 11.09 -4.84
N GLU A 95 -12.20 9.79 -5.13
CA GLU A 95 -13.40 8.96 -5.18
C GLU A 95 -13.95 8.73 -3.77
N GLU A 96 -15.27 8.61 -3.64
CA GLU A 96 -15.96 8.36 -2.37
C GLU A 96 -16.49 6.92 -2.32
N ASP A 97 -16.43 6.31 -1.14
CA ASP A 97 -17.09 5.04 -0.83
C ASP A 97 -17.80 5.19 0.52
N ALA A 98 -19.06 4.76 0.59
CA ALA A 98 -19.85 4.85 1.82
C ALA A 98 -19.31 3.97 2.96
N SER A 99 -18.45 3.01 2.63
CA SER A 99 -17.88 2.01 3.55
C SER A 99 -16.57 2.46 4.18
N GLY A 100 -15.99 3.58 3.74
CA GLY A 100 -14.65 4.00 4.15
C GLY A 100 -14.41 5.50 4.10
N THR A 101 -13.21 5.90 4.52
CA THR A 101 -12.74 7.28 4.39
C THR A 101 -11.51 7.28 3.51
N GLN A 102 -11.45 8.19 2.52
CA GLN A 102 -10.28 8.33 1.67
C GLN A 102 -9.01 8.66 2.49
N PRO A 103 -7.83 8.22 2.03
CA PRO A 103 -6.57 8.58 2.67
C PRO A 103 -6.29 10.09 2.61
N SER A 104 -5.47 10.57 3.54
CA SER A 104 -4.99 11.96 3.54
C SER A 104 -3.95 12.23 2.44
N TYR A 105 -3.28 11.17 2.00
CA TYR A 105 -2.36 11.19 0.88
C TYR A 105 -3.09 10.73 -0.40
N PRO A 106 -2.63 11.16 -1.58
CA PRO A 106 -3.24 10.80 -2.86
C PRO A 106 -2.88 9.36 -3.26
N ASN A 107 -3.23 8.40 -2.42
CA ASN A 107 -3.05 6.96 -2.63
C ASN A 107 -4.27 6.32 -3.26
N TYR A 108 -4.06 5.19 -3.94
CA TYR A 108 -5.17 4.30 -4.21
C TYR A 108 -5.62 3.68 -2.91
N TRP A 109 -6.92 3.43 -2.78
CA TRP A 109 -7.48 2.88 -1.54
C TRP A 109 -8.67 1.99 -1.82
N THR A 110 -9.03 1.14 -0.87
CA THR A 110 -10.24 0.34 -0.94
C THR A 110 -10.64 -0.15 0.45
N VAL A 111 -11.90 -0.53 0.59
CA VAL A 111 -12.42 -1.15 1.81
C VAL A 111 -13.11 -2.45 1.43
N LEU A 112 -12.76 -3.52 2.14
CA LEU A 112 -13.32 -4.86 1.93
C LEU A 112 -13.94 -5.37 3.24
N PRO A 113 -15.02 -6.18 3.18
CA PRO A 113 -15.49 -6.88 4.36
C PRO A 113 -14.40 -7.79 4.94
N ARG A 114 -14.33 -7.92 6.27
CA ARG A 114 -13.32 -8.74 6.95
C ARG A 114 -13.36 -10.20 6.52
N ALA A 115 -14.56 -10.70 6.19
CA ALA A 115 -14.79 -12.04 5.66
C ALA A 115 -14.06 -12.29 4.32
N GLU A 116 -13.65 -11.25 3.61
CA GLU A 116 -12.95 -11.31 2.33
C GLU A 116 -11.42 -11.15 2.49
N ALA A 117 -10.83 -11.77 3.52
CA ALA A 117 -9.39 -11.71 3.76
C ALA A 117 -8.56 -12.17 2.54
N ASP A 118 -8.98 -13.25 1.86
CA ASP A 118 -8.30 -13.75 0.66
C ASP A 118 -8.30 -12.73 -0.49
N ARG A 119 -9.38 -11.95 -0.61
CA ARG A 119 -9.48 -10.85 -1.58
C ARG A 119 -8.50 -9.75 -1.22
N ALA A 120 -8.45 -9.34 0.06
CA ALA A 120 -7.51 -8.33 0.55
C ALA A 120 -6.04 -8.71 0.27
N VAL A 121 -5.67 -9.97 0.55
CA VAL A 121 -4.34 -10.50 0.23
C VAL A 121 -4.05 -10.45 -1.28
N THR A 122 -5.02 -10.85 -2.10
CA THR A 122 -4.89 -10.86 -3.56
C THR A 122 -4.69 -9.44 -4.09
N ILE A 123 -5.56 -8.49 -3.75
CA ILE A 123 -5.47 -7.13 -4.32
C ILE A 123 -4.17 -6.42 -3.92
N CYS A 124 -3.65 -6.67 -2.71
CA CYS A 124 -2.42 -6.05 -2.23
C CYS A 124 -1.17 -6.66 -2.87
N SER A 125 -1.10 -7.98 -2.96
CA SER A 125 0.02 -8.64 -3.64
C SER A 125 0.06 -8.35 -5.14
N GLU A 126 -1.09 -8.38 -5.82
CA GLU A 126 -1.21 -8.02 -7.24
C GLU A 126 -0.90 -6.54 -7.48
N ALA A 127 -1.32 -5.63 -6.60
CA ALA A 127 -0.97 -4.21 -6.71
C ALA A 127 0.55 -4.00 -6.68
N LEU A 128 1.27 -4.60 -5.73
CA LEU A 128 2.73 -4.50 -5.68
C LEU A 128 3.39 -5.10 -6.94
N ALA A 129 2.89 -6.23 -7.43
CA ALA A 129 3.39 -6.84 -8.66
C ALA A 129 3.17 -5.95 -9.89
N LEU A 130 1.98 -5.35 -10.02
CA LEU A 130 1.63 -4.42 -11.09
C LEU A 130 2.47 -3.14 -11.05
N LEU A 131 2.74 -2.63 -9.84
CA LEU A 131 3.62 -1.47 -9.64
C LEU A 131 5.09 -1.81 -9.94
N GLY A 132 5.44 -3.08 -10.07
CA GLY A 132 6.79 -3.54 -10.43
C GLY A 132 7.72 -3.70 -9.24
N ALA A 133 7.19 -3.95 -8.04
CA ALA A 133 8.01 -4.29 -6.89
C ALA A 133 8.65 -5.67 -7.03
N ASP A 134 9.81 -5.88 -6.40
CA ASP A 134 10.48 -7.18 -6.34
C ASP A 134 10.13 -7.88 -5.01
N PRO A 135 9.45 -9.05 -5.02
CA PRO A 135 9.06 -9.74 -3.80
C PRO A 135 10.24 -10.18 -2.92
N THR A 136 11.46 -10.22 -3.47
CA THR A 136 12.68 -10.60 -2.72
C THR A 136 13.28 -9.46 -1.91
N THR A 137 12.87 -8.21 -2.14
CA THR A 137 13.42 -7.02 -1.48
C THR A 137 12.43 -6.35 -0.53
N LEU A 138 11.18 -6.81 -0.48
CA LEU A 138 10.14 -6.22 0.35
C LEU A 138 10.40 -6.39 1.85
N GLU A 139 10.09 -5.34 2.60
CA GLU A 139 10.14 -5.31 4.06
C GLU A 139 8.74 -5.26 4.66
N TRP A 140 8.60 -5.88 5.83
CA TRP A 140 7.36 -5.94 6.59
C TRP A 140 7.46 -5.04 7.80
N ARG A 141 6.45 -4.20 8.02
CA ARG A 141 6.32 -3.39 9.23
C ARG A 141 4.92 -3.55 9.81
N ARG A 142 4.83 -3.68 11.13
CA ARG A 142 3.59 -3.52 11.88
C ARG A 142 3.66 -2.27 12.71
N ASP A 143 2.53 -1.60 12.82
CA ASP A 143 2.34 -0.42 13.64
C ASP A 143 0.94 -0.49 14.27
N ALA A 144 0.79 0.15 15.44
CA ALA A 144 -0.43 0.16 16.26
C ALA A 144 -0.96 1.59 16.44
#